data_AF-A0A382JHF8-F1
#
_entry.id   AF-A0A382JHF8-F1
#
_cell.length_a   1.000
_cell.length_b   1.000
_cell.length_c   1.000
_cell.angle_alpha   90.00
_cell.angle_beta   90.00
_cell.angle_gamma   90.00
#
_symmetry.space_group_name_H-M   'P 1'
#
loop_
_entity.id
_entity.type
_entity.pdbx_description
1 polymer ?
#
loop_
_entity_poly.entity_id
_entity_poly.type
_entity_poly.pdbx_seq_one_letter_code
_entity_poly.pdbx_strand_id
1 'polypeptide(L)'
;MAIATRTLKDTKLESGSGAQGGKVTVLVTMNDNTTADSVVLDASALAGHANGAMLDITRIWWGLVQGTADDNTGWADIEFVGASADTTAINLAGTGHYDGTAGKIENNATNTGATSGDLKCNAYGVSGFILIELRKDEAFTA
;
A
#
# COMPACT_ATOMS: atom_id res chain seq x y z
N MET A 1 -7.69 19.30 -1.57
CA MET A 1 -7.31 18.11 -2.36
C MET A 1 -7.09 16.96 -1.39
N ALA A 2 -7.52 15.76 -1.73
CA ALA A 2 -7.49 14.64 -0.80
C ALA A 2 -7.09 13.34 -1.49
N ILE A 3 -6.23 12.59 -0.84
CA ILE A 3 -6.04 11.17 -1.11
C ILE A 3 -7.25 10.46 -0.52
N ALA A 4 -7.94 9.65 -1.32
CA ALA A 4 -9.00 8.77 -0.85
C ALA A 4 -8.56 7.32 -0.99
N THR A 5 -8.99 6.46 -0.07
CA THR A 5 -8.64 5.04 -0.08
C THR A 5 -9.86 4.16 0.16
N ARG A 6 -9.82 2.93 -0.35
CA ARG A 6 -10.80 1.87 -0.09
C ARG A 6 -10.13 0.50 -0.12
N THR A 7 -10.33 -0.28 0.95
CA THR A 7 -10.05 -1.73 0.93
C THR A 7 -11.12 -2.44 0.12
N LEU A 8 -10.73 -3.03 -1.00
CA LEU A 8 -11.60 -3.79 -1.91
C LEU A 8 -11.69 -5.27 -1.52
N LYS A 9 -10.63 -5.79 -0.91
CA LYS A 9 -10.53 -7.19 -0.50
C LYS A 9 -9.73 -7.29 0.79
N ASP A 10 -10.24 -8.10 1.70
CA ASP A 10 -9.53 -8.58 2.89
C ASP A 10 -9.88 -10.06 3.07
N THR A 11 -8.95 -10.95 2.73
CA THR A 11 -9.14 -12.39 2.91
C THR A 11 -8.99 -12.76 4.37
N LYS A 12 -10.08 -13.21 4.99
CA LYS A 12 -10.05 -13.89 6.28
C LYS A 12 -9.26 -15.20 6.15
N LEU A 13 -8.44 -15.50 7.15
CA LEU A 13 -7.69 -16.76 7.20
C LEU A 13 -8.55 -17.85 7.84
N GLU A 14 -8.49 -19.06 7.33
CA GLU A 14 -9.23 -20.21 7.88
C GLU A 14 -8.42 -20.89 8.99
N SER A 15 -9.07 -21.32 10.06
CA SER A 15 -8.38 -22.08 11.10
C SER A 15 -7.87 -23.43 10.56
N GLY A 16 -6.65 -23.82 10.92
CA GLY A 16 -6.10 -25.15 10.61
C GLY A 16 -5.59 -25.37 9.19
N SER A 17 -5.51 -24.33 8.35
CA SER A 17 -5.10 -24.46 6.93
C SER A 17 -3.63 -24.07 6.64
N GLY A 18 -2.76 -24.01 7.66
CA GLY A 18 -1.36 -23.58 7.50
C GLY A 18 -1.21 -22.10 7.12
N ALA A 19 0.00 -21.69 6.71
CA ALA A 19 0.31 -20.31 6.31
C ALA A 19 -0.45 -19.92 5.02
N GLN A 20 -1.60 -19.26 5.17
CA GLN A 20 -2.53 -19.01 4.06
C GLN A 20 -2.23 -17.75 3.24
N GLY A 21 -1.40 -16.85 3.77
CA GLY A 21 -1.07 -15.55 3.18
C GLY A 21 -2.28 -14.84 2.57
N GLY A 22 -3.30 -14.54 3.37
CA GLY A 22 -4.51 -13.90 2.86
C GLY A 22 -4.22 -12.69 1.96
N LYS A 23 -5.03 -12.50 0.92
CA LYS A 23 -4.88 -11.37 0.00
C LYS A 23 -5.60 -10.14 0.55
N VAL A 24 -4.97 -8.99 0.39
CA VAL A 24 -5.57 -7.68 0.65
C VAL A 24 -5.49 -6.85 -0.63
N THR A 25 -6.52 -6.08 -0.96
CA THR A 25 -6.49 -5.20 -2.14
C THR A 25 -6.99 -3.83 -1.76
N VAL A 26 -6.24 -2.79 -2.13
CA VAL A 26 -6.53 -1.39 -1.79
C VAL A 26 -6.55 -0.55 -3.06
N LEU A 27 -7.57 0.29 -3.20
CA LEU A 27 -7.65 1.32 -4.23
C LEU A 27 -7.41 2.69 -3.61
N VAL A 28 -6.40 3.39 -4.10
CA VAL A 28 -6.06 4.77 -3.77
C VAL A 28 -6.42 5.65 -4.95
N THR A 29 -7.10 6.77 -4.70
CA THR A 29 -7.41 7.76 -5.71
C THR A 29 -6.97 9.15 -5.27
N MET A 30 -6.49 9.92 -6.25
CA MET A 30 -6.00 11.29 -6.10
C MET A 30 -6.64 12.15 -7.18
N ASN A 31 -6.97 13.39 -6.87
CA ASN A 31 -7.56 14.31 -7.83
C ASN A 31 -7.00 15.73 -7.70
N ASP A 32 -7.30 16.57 -8.70
CA ASP A 32 -7.06 18.00 -8.62
C ASP A 32 -5.60 18.35 -8.27
N ASN A 33 -4.64 17.67 -8.91
CA ASN A 33 -3.20 17.90 -8.71
C ASN A 33 -2.72 17.69 -7.26
N THR A 34 -3.18 16.63 -6.58
CA THR A 34 -2.95 16.39 -5.13
C THR A 34 -1.47 16.46 -4.74
N THR A 35 -1.15 17.29 -3.74
CA THR A 35 0.14 17.36 -3.03
C THR A 35 -0.13 17.12 -1.54
N ALA A 36 -0.08 15.85 -1.13
CA ALA A 36 -0.40 15.43 0.23
C ALA A 36 0.17 14.03 0.50
N ASP A 37 0.26 13.67 1.77
CA ASP A 37 0.47 12.29 2.22
C ASP A 37 -0.75 11.80 2.99
N SER A 38 -0.95 10.47 3.01
CA SER A 38 -1.98 9.83 3.82
C SER A 38 -1.65 8.36 4.04
N VAL A 39 -1.97 7.86 5.24
CA VAL A 39 -2.13 6.42 5.43
C VAL A 39 -3.30 5.97 4.55
N VAL A 40 -3.05 5.00 3.67
CA VAL A 40 -4.02 4.48 2.70
C VAL A 40 -4.47 3.06 3.06
N LEU A 41 -3.81 2.41 4.00
CA LEU A 41 -4.24 1.15 4.61
C LEU A 41 -3.86 1.16 6.09
N ASP A 42 -4.86 1.00 6.95
CA ASP A 42 -4.70 0.66 8.36
C ASP A 42 -4.83 -0.86 8.48
N ALA A 43 -3.71 -1.53 8.74
CA ALA A 43 -3.62 -2.97 8.80
C ALA A 43 -4.27 -3.54 10.08
N SER A 44 -4.36 -2.75 11.16
CA SER A 44 -4.99 -3.18 12.41
C SER A 44 -6.49 -3.46 12.26
N ALA A 45 -7.11 -2.89 11.23
CA ALA A 45 -8.51 -3.14 10.88
C ALA A 45 -8.72 -4.40 10.04
N LEU A 46 -7.65 -5.07 9.59
CA LEU A 46 -7.73 -6.26 8.75
C LEU A 46 -7.98 -7.53 9.57
N ALA A 47 -8.69 -8.47 8.97
CA ALA A 47 -8.99 -9.76 9.59
C ALA A 47 -7.70 -10.50 9.97
N GLY A 48 -7.56 -10.83 11.25
CA GLY A 48 -6.42 -11.61 11.73
C GLY A 48 -5.16 -10.81 11.99
N HIS A 49 -5.20 -9.48 11.97
CA HIS A 49 -4.04 -8.68 12.32
C HIS A 49 -3.60 -8.93 13.77
N ALA A 50 -2.29 -9.01 13.95
CA ALA A 50 -1.63 -9.01 15.24
C ALA A 50 -0.47 -8.00 15.17
N ASN A 51 -0.07 -7.46 16.33
CA ASN A 51 1.06 -6.54 16.40
C ASN A 51 2.33 -7.16 15.79
N GLY A 52 2.92 -6.47 14.81
CA GLY A 52 4.06 -6.94 14.04
C GLY A 52 3.71 -7.73 12.77
N ALA A 53 2.43 -7.96 12.48
CA ALA A 53 2.01 -8.57 11.22
C ALA A 53 2.20 -7.60 10.05
N MET A 54 2.82 -8.08 8.97
CA MET A 54 3.23 -7.28 7.80
C MET A 54 2.51 -7.71 6.53
N LEU A 55 2.44 -6.76 5.59
CA LEU A 55 1.89 -6.97 4.26
C LEU A 55 2.95 -6.74 3.20
N ASP A 56 3.15 -7.72 2.33
CA ASP A 56 4.03 -7.60 1.17
C ASP A 56 3.24 -7.20 -0.07
N ILE A 57 3.78 -6.30 -0.90
CA ILE A 57 3.16 -5.94 -2.17
C ILE A 57 3.46 -7.04 -3.20
N THR A 58 2.40 -7.58 -3.80
CA THR A 58 2.50 -8.60 -4.85
C THR A 58 2.19 -8.06 -6.23
N ARG A 59 1.28 -7.08 -6.34
CA ARG A 59 0.96 -6.41 -7.61
C ARG A 59 0.54 -4.96 -7.41
N ILE A 60 0.77 -4.13 -8.42
CA ILE A 60 0.25 -2.76 -8.48
C ILE A 60 -0.21 -2.47 -9.92
N TRP A 61 -1.31 -1.74 -10.07
CA TRP A 61 -1.68 -1.05 -11.31
C TRP A 61 -1.90 0.41 -11.01
N TRP A 62 -1.40 1.30 -11.87
CA TRP A 62 -1.56 2.73 -11.67
C TRP A 62 -1.80 3.45 -12.98
N GLY A 63 -2.49 4.58 -12.87
CA GLY A 63 -2.64 5.56 -13.94
C GLY A 63 -2.59 6.93 -13.32
N LEU A 64 -1.44 7.60 -13.49
CA LEU A 64 -1.13 8.89 -12.91
C LEU A 64 -0.98 9.93 -14.02
N VAL A 65 -1.59 11.09 -13.80
CA VAL A 65 -1.53 12.24 -14.72
C VAL A 65 -0.77 13.36 -14.03
N GLN A 66 0.18 13.93 -14.77
CA GLN A 66 0.99 15.04 -14.29
C GLN A 66 0.12 16.22 -13.85
N GLY A 67 0.52 16.83 -12.75
CA GLY A 67 0.07 18.15 -12.37
C GLY A 67 0.34 19.22 -13.42
N THR A 68 -0.33 20.36 -13.29
CA THR A 68 -0.13 21.52 -14.18
C THR A 68 1.07 22.39 -13.77
N ALA A 69 1.87 21.98 -12.79
CA ALA A 69 3.02 22.72 -12.29
C ALA A 69 4.33 22.23 -12.94
N ASP A 70 5.22 23.16 -13.32
CA ASP A 70 6.55 22.92 -13.93
C ASP A 70 7.60 22.31 -12.95
N ASP A 71 7.17 21.89 -11.77
CA ASP A 71 8.03 21.32 -10.73
C ASP A 71 8.11 19.78 -10.84
N ASN A 72 8.98 19.15 -10.03
CA ASN A 72 9.16 17.69 -9.89
C ASN A 72 7.89 16.97 -9.37
N THR A 73 6.83 17.01 -10.17
CA THR A 73 5.45 16.61 -9.87
C THR A 73 4.96 15.56 -10.86
N GLY A 74 3.77 15.03 -10.65
CA GLY A 74 3.17 14.01 -11.52
C GLY A 74 3.56 12.57 -11.18
N TRP A 75 4.00 12.36 -9.94
CA TRP A 75 4.35 11.04 -9.41
C TRP A 75 3.83 10.88 -7.99
N ALA A 76 3.78 9.64 -7.55
CA ALA A 76 3.48 9.27 -6.18
C ALA A 76 4.40 8.13 -5.74
N ASP A 77 4.61 7.97 -4.45
CA ASP A 77 5.26 6.80 -3.89
C ASP A 77 4.38 6.10 -2.87
N ILE A 78 4.65 4.80 -2.70
CA ILE A 78 4.07 3.98 -1.65
C ILE A 78 5.16 3.65 -0.65
N GLU A 79 4.85 3.81 0.63
CA GLU A 79 5.73 3.46 1.74
C GLU A 79 5.09 2.44 2.66
N PHE A 80 5.93 1.58 3.23
CA PHE A 80 5.57 0.78 4.39
C PHE A 80 5.78 1.61 5.65
N VAL A 81 4.77 1.64 6.53
CA VAL A 81 4.83 2.45 7.74
C VAL A 81 5.71 1.78 8.80
N GLY A 82 6.75 2.49 9.24
CA GLY A 82 7.65 2.03 10.29
C GLY A 82 7.29 2.57 11.67
N ALA A 83 7.89 2.01 12.72
CA ALA A 83 7.69 2.50 14.08
C ALA A 83 8.36 3.86 14.33
N SER A 84 9.39 4.22 13.55
CA SER A 84 10.13 5.47 13.71
C SER A 84 10.45 6.17 12.39
N ALA A 85 10.52 5.42 11.30
CA ALA A 85 10.67 5.94 9.95
C ALA A 85 10.03 4.97 8.96
N ASP A 86 9.30 5.52 8.00
CA ASP A 86 8.70 4.75 6.91
C ASP A 86 9.78 4.32 5.91
N THR A 87 9.51 3.24 5.18
CA THR A 87 10.40 2.77 4.11
C THR A 87 9.70 2.84 2.76
N THR A 88 10.34 3.51 1.79
CA THR A 88 9.80 3.60 0.45
C THR A 88 9.79 2.21 -0.22
N ALA A 89 8.61 1.77 -0.64
CA ALA A 89 8.43 0.52 -1.36
C ALA A 89 8.69 0.71 -2.86
N ILE A 90 8.05 1.72 -3.48
CA ILE A 90 8.17 1.98 -4.91
C ILE A 90 7.68 3.40 -5.29
N ASN A 91 8.34 4.00 -6.28
CA ASN A 91 7.91 5.25 -6.91
C ASN A 91 7.14 4.95 -8.20
N LEU A 92 6.04 5.66 -8.43
CA LEU A 92 5.11 5.47 -9.54
C LEU A 92 4.95 6.77 -10.33
N ALA A 93 5.09 6.70 -11.64
CA ALA A 93 4.85 7.81 -12.57
C ALA A 93 4.13 7.30 -13.84
N GLY A 94 3.37 8.18 -14.48
CA GLY A 94 2.62 7.85 -15.69
C GLY A 94 1.63 6.70 -15.48
N THR A 95 1.54 5.78 -16.44
CA THR A 95 0.66 4.60 -16.37
C THR A 95 1.48 3.33 -16.44
N GLY A 96 1.17 2.34 -15.60
CA GLY A 96 1.90 1.09 -15.61
C GLY A 96 1.32 0.04 -14.68
N HIS A 97 2.06 -1.06 -14.58
CA HIS A 97 1.76 -2.14 -13.66
C HIS A 97 3.03 -2.85 -13.19
N TYR A 98 2.95 -3.41 -11.99
CA TYR A 98 3.89 -4.37 -11.43
C TYR A 98 3.11 -5.67 -11.25
N ASP A 99 3.45 -6.71 -12.00
CA ASP A 99 2.71 -7.97 -12.05
C ASP A 99 3.19 -9.03 -11.04
N GLY A 100 4.28 -8.72 -10.31
CA GLY A 100 4.91 -9.58 -9.32
C GLY A 100 5.80 -10.67 -9.90
N THR A 101 6.06 -10.68 -11.22
CA THR A 101 6.93 -11.70 -11.84
C THR A 101 8.40 -11.57 -11.41
N ALA A 102 8.82 -10.37 -11.01
CA ALA A 102 10.13 -10.11 -10.44
C ALA A 102 10.25 -10.49 -8.94
N GLY A 103 9.18 -10.99 -8.32
CA GLY A 103 9.09 -11.26 -6.89
C GLY A 103 7.98 -10.44 -6.23
N LYS A 104 7.88 -10.53 -4.91
CA LYS A 104 7.10 -9.59 -4.09
C LYS A 104 8.02 -8.46 -3.64
N ILE A 105 7.47 -7.25 -3.47
CA ILE A 105 8.17 -6.18 -2.76
C ILE A 105 7.90 -6.43 -1.28
N GLU A 106 8.92 -6.99 -0.60
CA GLU A 106 8.83 -7.34 0.81
C GLU A 106 8.80 -6.11 1.68
N ASN A 107 7.92 -6.12 2.69
CA ASN A 107 7.90 -5.07 3.70
C ASN A 107 9.14 -5.17 4.58
N ASN A 108 10.01 -4.18 4.47
CA ASN A 108 11.25 -4.08 5.22
C ASN A 108 11.20 -3.00 6.32
N ALA A 109 10.03 -2.41 6.60
CA ALA A 109 9.87 -1.46 7.68
C ALA A 109 10.04 -2.15 9.03
N THR A 110 10.74 -1.50 9.97
CA THR A 110 10.82 -2.00 11.34
C THR A 110 9.60 -1.52 12.12
N ASN A 111 8.62 -2.41 12.32
CA ASN A 111 7.41 -2.11 13.09
C ASN A 111 6.86 -3.36 13.79
N THR A 112 6.79 -3.34 15.12
CA THR A 112 6.22 -4.45 15.92
C THR A 112 4.91 -4.08 16.61
N GLY A 113 4.34 -2.92 16.27
CA GLY A 113 3.14 -2.36 16.90
C GLY A 113 1.86 -2.59 16.10
N ALA A 114 0.81 -1.86 16.46
CA ALA A 114 -0.50 -1.96 15.80
C ALA A 114 -0.51 -1.42 14.36
N THR A 115 0.40 -0.48 14.05
CA THR A 115 0.56 0.10 12.70
C THR A 115 1.44 -0.75 11.79
N SER A 116 1.89 -1.93 12.23
CA SER A 116 2.66 -2.82 11.38
C SER A 116 1.80 -3.27 10.20
N GLY A 117 2.38 -3.21 9.00
CA GLY A 117 1.67 -3.51 7.76
C GLY A 117 0.83 -2.36 7.20
N ASP A 118 0.75 -1.20 7.88
CA ASP A 118 0.12 -0.02 7.31
C ASP A 118 0.86 0.43 6.04
N LEU A 119 0.11 1.03 5.12
CA LEU A 119 0.65 1.63 3.90
C LEU A 119 0.37 3.11 3.88
N LYS A 120 1.37 3.88 3.42
CA LYS A 120 1.24 5.31 3.16
C LYS A 120 1.40 5.58 1.66
N CYS A 121 0.66 6.57 1.17
CA CYS A 121 0.83 7.11 -0.17
C CYS A 121 1.26 8.57 -0.05
N ASN A 122 2.33 8.94 -0.74
CA ASN A 122 2.79 10.32 -0.87
C ASN A 122 2.53 10.77 -2.31
N ALA A 123 1.71 11.82 -2.48
CA ALA A 123 1.34 12.36 -3.77
C ALA A 123 2.07 13.68 -4.02
N TYR A 124 2.75 13.81 -5.17
CA TYR A 124 3.52 15.00 -5.52
C TYR A 124 2.92 15.69 -6.74
N GLY A 125 1.84 16.44 -6.54
CA GLY A 125 1.17 17.17 -7.63
C GLY A 125 0.67 16.20 -8.71
N VAL A 126 -0.24 15.30 -8.33
CA VAL A 126 -0.67 14.21 -9.21
C VAL A 126 -2.17 13.93 -9.08
N SER A 127 -2.79 13.49 -10.16
CA SER A 127 -4.15 12.93 -10.16
C SER A 127 -4.14 11.53 -10.73
N GLY A 128 -5.14 10.72 -10.37
CA GLY A 128 -5.27 9.36 -10.89
C GLY A 128 -5.59 8.32 -9.84
N PHE A 129 -5.10 7.10 -10.05
CA PHE A 129 -5.33 5.98 -9.15
C PHE A 129 -4.11 5.07 -9.01
N ILE A 130 -4.07 4.35 -7.89
CA ILE A 130 -3.16 3.25 -7.61
C ILE A 130 -3.99 2.10 -7.02
N LEU A 131 -3.92 0.92 -7.61
CA LEU A 131 -4.55 -0.31 -7.14
C LEU A 131 -3.45 -1.28 -6.70
N ILE A 132 -3.46 -1.69 -5.43
CA ILE A 132 -2.39 -2.49 -4.81
C ILE A 132 -2.96 -3.84 -4.37
N GLU A 133 -2.35 -4.95 -4.78
CA GLU A 133 -2.58 -6.29 -4.22
C GLU A 133 -1.44 -6.68 -3.26
N LEU A 134 -1.81 -7.06 -2.04
CA LEU A 134 -0.92 -7.37 -0.94
C LEU A 134 -1.14 -8.81 -0.47
N ARG A 135 -0.12 -9.35 0.20
CA ARG A 135 -0.14 -10.66 0.84
C ARG A 135 0.14 -10.49 2.33
N LYS A 136 -0.74 -11.03 3.18
CA LYS A 136 -0.49 -11.22 4.61
C LYS A 136 0.71 -12.12 4.80
N ASP A 137 1.59 -11.74 5.72
CA ASP A 137 2.66 -12.63 6.18
C ASP A 137 2.12 -13.73 7.11
N GLU A 138 3.03 -14.45 7.75
CA GLU A 138 2.72 -15.53 8.68
C GLU A 138 2.25 -15.07 10.07
N ALA A 139 2.43 -13.79 10.41
CA ALA A 139 2.04 -13.24 11.71
C ALA A 139 0.55 -12.88 11.76
N PHE A 140 -0.16 -12.84 10.62
CA PHE A 140 -1.62 -12.83 10.60
C PHE A 140 -2.22 -14.17 11.04
N THR A 141 -3.25 -14.13 11.88
CA THR A 141 -3.91 -15.32 12.45
C THR A 141 -5.36 -15.49 11.98
N ALA A 142 -5.90 -16.71 12.06
CA ALA A 142 -7.29 -17.03 11.70
C ALA A 142 -8.30 -16.68 12.81
#